data_AF-A0A847ZAH5-F1
#
_entry.id   AF-A0A847ZAH5-F1
#
_cell.length_a   1.000
_cell.length_b   1.000
_cell.length_c   1.000
_cell.angle_alpha   90.00
_cell.angle_beta   90.00
_cell.angle_gamma   90.00
#
_symmetry.space_group_name_H-M   'P 1'
#
loop_
_entity.id
_entity.type
_entity.pdbx_description
1 polymer ?
#
loop_
_entity_poly.entity_id
_entity_poly.type
_entity_poly.pdbx_seq_one_letter_code
_entity_poly.pdbx_strand_id
1 'polypeptide(L)'
;VVFDRIRENRKKDLKKSLAEIINSSVNETLSRTILTAFTVILVLLSLFFLGGPVIHDFAFALLVGVVIGTYSSIFIASPIVLAFENIQISKGKRKK
;
A
#
# COMPACT_ATOMS: atom_id res chain seq x y z
N VAL A 1 3.53 2.68 -5.68
CA VAL A 1 3.97 1.35 -6.18
C VAL A 1 2.79 0.41 -6.38
N VAL A 2 1.95 0.17 -5.36
CA VAL A 2 0.80 -0.75 -5.44
C VAL A 2 -0.18 -0.41 -6.59
N PHE A 3 -0.65 0.84 -6.67
CA PHE A 3 -1.56 1.28 -7.75
C PHE A 3 -0.97 1.18 -9.15
N ASP A 4 0.34 1.42 -9.27
CA ASP A 4 1.05 1.30 -10.54
C ASP A 4 1.10 -0.17 -10.99
N ARG A 5 1.35 -1.08 -10.04
CA ARG A 5 1.35 -2.52 -10.31
C ARG A 5 -0.03 -3.08 -10.65
N ILE A 6 -1.08 -2.61 -9.97
CA ILE A 6 -2.48 -2.95 -10.32
C ILE A 6 -2.78 -2.56 -11.77
N ARG A 7 -2.30 -1.39 -12.21
CA ARG A 7 -2.50 -0.90 -13.58
C ARG A 7 -1.71 -1.71 -14.60
N GLU A 8 -0.50 -2.14 -14.27
CA GLU A 8 0.33 -3.02 -15.11
C GLU A 8 -0.28 -4.42 -15.25
N ASN A 9 -0.68 -5.06 -14.14
CA ASN A 9 -1.27 -6.40 -14.17
C ASN A 9 -2.64 -6.42 -14.87
N ARG A 10 -3.42 -5.34 -14.77
CA ARG A 10 -4.65 -5.17 -15.56
C ARG A 10 -4.40 -5.06 -17.07
N LYS A 11 -3.27 -4.49 -17.50
CA LYS A 11 -2.88 -4.45 -18.92
C LYS A 11 -2.37 -5.80 -19.42
N LYS A 12 -1.68 -6.57 -18.57
CA LYS A 12 -1.15 -7.90 -18.91
C LYS A 12 -2.22 -8.97 -19.00
N ASP A 13 -3.22 -8.94 -18.13
CA ASP A 13 -4.20 -10.02 -17.99
C ASP A 13 -5.66 -9.49 -18.03
N LEU A 14 -6.13 -9.13 -19.22
CA LEU A 14 -7.48 -8.60 -19.47
C LEU A 14 -8.62 -9.61 -19.20
N LYS A 15 -8.30 -10.89 -19.03
CA LYS A 15 -9.29 -11.99 -18.85
C LYS A 15 -9.51 -12.39 -17.38
N LYS A 16 -8.64 -11.99 -16.45
CA LYS A 16 -8.76 -12.33 -15.02
C LYS A 16 -9.69 -11.38 -14.29
N SER A 17 -10.32 -11.86 -13.22
CA SER A 17 -11.13 -10.98 -12.38
C SER A 17 -10.24 -9.89 -11.76
N LEU A 18 -10.79 -8.68 -11.60
CA LEU A 18 -10.06 -7.57 -10.98
C LEU A 18 -9.62 -7.94 -9.55
N ALA A 19 -10.43 -8.73 -8.82
CA ALA A 19 -10.07 -9.29 -7.52
C ALA A 19 -8.77 -10.11 -7.55
N GLU A 20 -8.59 -10.99 -8.53
CA GLU A 20 -7.35 -11.78 -8.70
C GLU A 20 -6.15 -10.90 -9.07
N ILE A 21 -6.37 -9.91 -9.93
CA ILE A 21 -5.33 -8.95 -10.34
C ILE A 21 -4.84 -8.13 -9.14
N ILE A 22 -5.76 -7.67 -8.28
CA ILE A 22 -5.41 -6.91 -7.07
C ILE A 22 -4.64 -7.81 -6.11
N ASN A 23 -5.14 -9.02 -5.81
CA ASN A 23 -4.48 -9.95 -4.90
C ASN A 23 -3.05 -10.29 -5.37
N SER A 24 -2.89 -10.55 -6.67
CA SER A 24 -1.57 -10.80 -7.27
C SER A 24 -0.65 -9.58 -7.19
N SER A 25 -1.17 -8.38 -7.51
CA SER A 25 -0.39 -7.12 -7.47
C SER A 25 0.05 -6.75 -6.05
N VAL A 26 -0.81 -7.00 -5.06
CA VAL A 26 -0.50 -6.78 -3.65
C VAL A 26 0.62 -7.74 -3.24
N ASN A 27 0.49 -9.04 -3.49
CA ASN A 27 1.53 -10.02 -3.13
C ASN A 27 2.89 -9.71 -3.78
N GLU A 28 2.92 -9.27 -5.05
CA GLU A 28 4.18 -8.89 -5.73
C GLU A 28 4.85 -7.66 -5.12
N THR A 29 4.06 -6.69 -4.66
CA THR A 29 4.58 -5.43 -4.10
C THR A 29 4.80 -5.48 -2.59
N LEU A 30 4.17 -6.43 -1.90
CA LEU A 30 4.19 -6.57 -0.45
C LEU A 30 5.62 -6.69 0.07
N SER A 31 6.41 -7.63 -0.46
CA SER A 31 7.78 -7.89 0.01
C SER A 31 8.66 -6.64 -0.10
N ARG A 32 8.57 -5.91 -1.20
CA ARG A 32 9.34 -4.67 -1.40
C ARG A 32 8.89 -3.57 -0.44
N THR A 33 7.58 -3.44 -0.22
CA THR A 33 7.01 -2.41 0.64
C THR A 33 7.32 -2.67 2.11
N ILE A 34 7.22 -3.93 2.55
CA ILE A 34 7.59 -4.35 3.90
C ILE A 34 9.08 -4.15 4.14
N LEU A 35 9.94 -4.60 3.21
CA LEU A 35 11.39 -4.51 3.39
C LEU A 35 11.85 -3.05 3.50
N THR A 36 11.32 -2.16 2.66
CA THR A 36 11.66 -0.74 2.70
C THR A 36 11.09 -0.03 3.93
N ALA A 37 9.85 -0.32 4.34
CA ALA A 37 9.30 0.21 5.57
C ALA A 37 10.09 -0.26 6.80
N PHE A 38 10.48 -1.54 6.83
CA PHE A 38 11.26 -2.13 7.91
C PHE A 38 12.64 -1.49 8.06
N THR A 39 13.38 -1.31 6.96
CA THR A 39 14.69 -0.65 7.01
C THR A 39 14.59 0.81 7.44
N VAL A 40 13.55 1.54 7.00
CA VAL A 40 13.29 2.91 7.47
C VAL A 40 12.99 2.93 8.97
N ILE A 41 12.15 2.02 9.46
CA ILE A 41 11.86 1.92 10.91
C ILE A 41 13.13 1.63 11.71
N LEU A 42 14.01 0.73 11.25
CA LEU A 42 15.28 0.46 11.94
C LEU A 42 16.18 1.70 12.03
N VAL A 43 16.27 2.47 10.94
CA VAL A 43 17.04 3.73 10.92
C VAL A 43 16.40 4.76 11.86
N LEU A 44 15.08 4.91 11.85
CA LEU A 44 14.36 5.84 12.72
C LEU A 44 14.46 5.45 14.20
N LEU A 45 14.43 4.15 14.53
CA LEU A 45 14.66 3.67 15.89
C LEU A 45 16.08 4.02 16.34
N SER A 46 17.07 3.82 15.47
CA SER A 46 18.45 4.20 15.76
C SER A 46 18.58 5.70 16.04
N LEU A 47 17.97 6.55 15.21
CA LEU A 47 17.92 8.01 15.45
C LEU A 47 17.16 8.38 16.72
N PHE A 48 16.06 7.68 17.04
CA PHE A 48 15.24 7.97 18.20
C PHE A 48 15.99 7.70 19.52
N PHE A 49 16.77 6.62 19.59
CA PHE A 49 17.56 6.26 20.77
C PHE A 49 18.94 6.93 20.83
N LEU A 50 19.64 7.08 19.69
CA LEU A 50 21.05 7.55 19.64
C LEU A 50 21.19 9.00 19.17
N GLY A 51 20.13 9.62 18.65
CA GLY A 51 20.20 10.91 17.96
C GLY A 51 20.28 12.15 18.85
N GLY A 52 19.94 12.03 20.13
CA GLY A 52 19.89 13.17 21.06
C GLY A 52 18.61 14.01 20.95
N PRO A 53 18.46 15.04 21.80
CA PRO A 53 17.17 15.70 22.06
C PRO A 53 16.61 16.51 20.88
N VAL A 54 17.47 17.04 20.01
CA VAL A 54 17.04 17.89 18.88
C VAL A 54 16.34 17.09 17.79
N ILE A 55 16.76 15.85 17.54
CA ILE A 55 16.18 15.00 16.49
C ILE A 55 15.21 13.95 17.01
N HIS A 56 15.02 13.89 18.32
CA HIS A 56 14.10 12.94 18.95
C HIS A 56 12.65 13.16 18.51
N ASP A 57 12.15 14.39 18.61
CA ASP A 57 10.78 14.74 18.23
C ASP A 57 10.54 14.57 16.73
N PHE A 58 11.57 14.87 15.92
CA PHE A 58 11.54 14.66 14.48
C PHE A 58 11.48 13.17 14.12
N ALA A 59 12.34 12.35 14.74
CA ALA A 59 12.35 10.91 14.54
C ALA A 59 11.03 10.27 15.00
N PHE A 60 10.44 10.76 16.10
CA PHE A 60 9.14 10.31 16.58
C PHE A 60 8.01 10.61 15.58
N ALA A 61 7.95 11.84 15.06
CA ALA A 61 6.96 12.23 14.05
C ALA A 61 7.09 11.37 12.77
N LEU A 62 8.32 11.12 12.32
CA LEU A 62 8.58 10.24 11.18
C LEU A 62 8.22 8.78 11.46
N LEU A 63 8.50 8.26 12.65
CA LEU A 63 8.18 6.89 13.03
C LEU A 63 6.66 6.66 12.97
N VAL A 64 5.88 7.57 13.57
CA VAL A 64 4.41 7.52 13.52
C VAL A 64 3.91 7.63 12.07
N GLY A 65 4.48 8.56 11.28
CA GLY A 65 4.13 8.74 9.88
C GLY A 65 4.38 7.50 9.01
N VAL A 66 5.53 6.83 9.20
CA VAL A 66 5.89 5.62 8.46
C VAL A 66 4.98 4.44 8.85
N VAL A 67 4.68 4.27 10.13
CA VAL A 67 3.78 3.19 10.59
C VAL A 67 2.37 3.37 10.01
N ILE A 68 1.80 4.57 10.15
CA ILE A 68 0.45 4.86 9.62
C ILE A 68 0.45 4.80 8.08
N GLY A 69 1.46 5.37 7.43
CA GLY A 69 1.56 5.41 5.97
C GLY A 69 1.74 4.03 5.33
N THR A 70 2.52 3.15 5.96
CA THR A 70 2.75 1.78 5.50
C THR A 70 1.48 0.93 5.65
N TYR A 71 0.82 1.01 6.81
CA TYR A 71 -0.43 0.31 7.04
C TYR A 71 -1.54 0.79 6.10
N SER A 72 -1.73 2.12 6.00
CA SER A 72 -2.70 2.74 5.12
C SER A 72 -2.50 2.34 3.66
N SER A 73 -1.26 2.39 3.15
CA SER A 73 -0.98 2.10 1.75
C SER A 73 -1.20 0.63 1.35
N ILE A 74 -1.02 -0.30 2.29
CA ILE A 74 -1.17 -1.75 2.02
C ILE A 74 -2.61 -2.21 2.29
N PHE A 75 -3.20 -1.81 3.41
CA PHE A 75 -4.51 -2.32 3.85
C PHE A 75 -5.70 -1.53 3.31
N ILE A 76 -5.54 -0.26 2.91
CA ILE A 76 -6.64 0.53 2.34
C ILE A 76 -6.75 0.35 0.82
N ALA A 77 -5.64 0.03 0.13
CA ALA A 77 -5.63 -0.18 -1.31
C ALA A 77 -6.49 -1.38 -1.76
N SER A 78 -6.43 -2.51 -1.06
CA SER A 78 -7.23 -3.71 -1.37
C SER A 78 -8.75 -3.47 -1.30
N PRO A 79 -9.33 -2.92 -0.21
CA PRO A 79 -10.77 -2.68 -0.11
C PRO A 79 -11.26 -1.50 -0.98
N ILE A 80 -10.44 -0.47 -1.23
CA ILE A 80 -10.83 0.64 -2.12
C ILE A 80 -11.02 0.17 -3.56
N VAL A 81 -10.13 -0.69 -4.06
CA VAL A 81 -10.28 -1.18 -5.44
C VAL A 81 -11.45 -2.17 -5.55
N LEU A 82 -11.68 -3.02 -4.54
CA LEU A 82 -12.88 -3.86 -4.46
C LEU A 82 -14.18 -3.03 -4.37
N ALA A 83 -14.17 -1.90 -3.67
CA ALA A 83 -15.31 -0.98 -3.60
C ALA A 83 -15.59 -0.30 -4.97
N PHE A 84 -14.53 0.10 -5.70
CA PHE A 84 -14.67 0.63 -7.06
C PHE A 84 -15.23 -0.40 -8.05
N GLU A 85 -14.91 -1.69 -7.89
CA GLU A 85 -15.45 -2.77 -8.72
C GLU A 85 -16.94 -3.02 -8.45
N ASN A 86 -17.36 -3.05 -7.17
CA ASN A 86 -18.78 -3.16 -6.82
C ASN A 86 -19.63 -2.02 -7.44
N ILE A 87 -19.06 -0.82 -7.55
CA ILE A 87 -19.72 0.33 -8.18
C ILE A 87 -19.79 0.17 -9.71
N GLN A 88 -18.77 -0.42 -10.36
CA GLN A 88 -18.79 -0.68 -11.82
C GLN A 88 -19.74 -1.83 -12.21
N ILE A 89 -19.81 -2.91 -11.43
CA ILE A 89 -20.78 -4.01 -11.66
C ILE A 89 -22.22 -3.50 -11.56
N SER A 90 -22.51 -2.59 -10.62
CA SER A 90 -23.84 -1.96 -10.47
C SER A 90 -24.25 -1.11 -11.69
N LYS A 91 -23.32 -0.36 -12.29
CA LYS A 91 -23.61 0.42 -13.52
C LYS A 91 -23.80 -0.46 -14.76
N GLY A 92 -23.18 -1.64 -14.82
CA GLY A 92 -23.37 -2.59 -15.91
C GLY A 92 -24.75 -3.27 -15.92
N LYS A 93 -25.33 -3.52 -14.74
CA LYS A 93 -26.69 -4.11 -14.62
C LYS A 93 -27.83 -3.15 -14.92
N ARG A 94 -27.62 -1.84 -14.82
CA ARG A 94 -28.68 -0.83 -15.08
C ARG A 94 -28.82 -0.44 -16.55
N LYS A 95 -27.97 -0.98 -17.43
CA LYS A 95 -27.98 -0.76 -18.88
C LYS A 95 -28.43 -1.99 -19.69
N LYS A 96 -28.89 -3.05 -19.01
CA LYS A 96 -29.57 -4.20 -19.60
C LYS A 96 -31.05 -4.10 -19.29
#